data_AF-A0A844FWH8-F1
#
_entry.id   AF-A0A844FWH8-F1
#
_cell.length_a   1.000
_cell.length_b   1.000
_cell.length_c   1.000
_cell.angle_alpha   90.00
_cell.angle_beta   90.00
_cell.angle_gamma   90.00
#
_symmetry.space_group_name_H-M   'P 1'
#
loop_
_entity.id
_entity.type
_entity.pdbx_description
1 polymer ?
#
loop_
_entity_poly.entity_id
_entity_poly.type
_entity_poly.pdbx_seq_one_letter_code
_entity_poly.pdbx_strand_id
1 'polypeptide(L)'
;MYMTFEIFVPWVVVLLIVVLLGLFFSILIRKNHRMHSEYDERQKLIRAKGKSVGFMVMLVYYAILALLILFDVRIPMYTDTMLLVGIMLGAGSAAIYYSLYDAYAGMNDNAKRLSIIAVAVGAFDFFVGLQNMMSDHFVDSHGMLSRGIVNTLLGGIVFILGMIMIVRNWKMKHEES
;
A
#
# COMPACT_ATOMS: atom_id res chain seq x y z
N MET A 1 35.00 10.52 6.83
CA MET A 1 34.13 10.32 5.64
C MET A 1 34.08 8.84 5.26
N TYR A 2 33.71 7.94 6.18
CA TYR A 2 33.59 6.49 5.93
C TYR A 2 32.26 5.90 6.45
N MET A 3 31.57 6.63 7.32
CA MET A 3 30.33 6.20 7.98
C MET A 3 29.12 6.12 7.04
N THR A 4 29.15 6.81 5.90
CA THR A 4 28.06 6.77 4.90
C THR A 4 28.12 5.51 4.02
N PHE A 5 29.30 4.92 3.83
CA PHE A 5 29.47 3.75 2.97
C PHE A 5 28.96 2.46 3.63
N GLU A 6 29.22 2.28 4.93
CA GLU A 6 28.78 1.08 5.67
C GLU A 6 27.27 1.01 5.86
N ILE A 7 26.57 2.15 5.90
CA ILE A 7 25.11 2.19 5.99
C ILE A 7 24.49 2.00 4.60
N PHE A 8 25.09 2.57 3.55
CA PHE A 8 24.54 2.56 2.19
C PHE A 8 24.56 1.16 1.53
N VAL A 9 25.65 0.40 1.74
CA VAL A 9 25.82 -0.93 1.12
C VAL A 9 24.72 -1.94 1.53
N PRO A 10 24.37 -2.09 2.83
CA PRO A 10 23.26 -2.95 3.24
C PRO A 10 21.92 -2.60 2.57
N TRP A 11 21.58 -1.31 2.44
CA TRP A 11 20.32 -0.90 1.82
C TRP A 11 20.29 -1.19 0.32
N VAL A 12 21.41 -1.02 -0.38
CA VAL A 12 21.53 -1.41 -1.80
C VAL A 12 21.39 -2.92 -1.98
N VAL A 13 21.97 -3.71 -1.07
CA VAL A 13 21.84 -5.18 -1.08
C VAL A 13 20.41 -5.61 -0.82
N VAL A 14 19.72 -5.01 0.16
CA VAL A 14 18.29 -5.27 0.42
C VAL A 14 17.44 -4.92 -0.80
N LEU A 15 17.66 -3.75 -1.41
CA LEU A 15 16.94 -3.33 -2.61
C LEU A 15 17.19 -4.29 -3.79
N LEU A 16 18.43 -4.74 -3.99
CA LEU A 16 18.77 -5.76 -4.99
C LEU A 16 18.06 -7.09 -4.72
N ILE A 17 18.01 -7.55 -3.47
CA ILE A 17 17.30 -8.78 -3.10
C ILE A 17 15.80 -8.64 -3.39
N VAL A 18 15.18 -7.52 -3.05
CA VAL A 18 13.76 -7.26 -3.33
C VAL A 18 13.50 -7.24 -4.84
N VAL A 19 14.35 -6.59 -5.63
CA VAL A 19 14.23 -6.56 -7.09
C VAL A 19 14.41 -7.95 -7.69
N LEU A 20 15.41 -8.71 -7.23
CA LEU A 20 15.66 -10.07 -7.71
C LEU A 20 14.54 -11.04 -7.35
N LEU A 21 14.00 -10.96 -6.12
CA LEU A 21 12.83 -11.72 -5.72
C LEU A 21 11.61 -11.31 -6.54
N GLY A 22 11.38 -10.02 -6.74
CA GLY A 22 10.29 -9.52 -7.59
C GLY A 22 10.39 -10.02 -9.04
N LEU A 23 11.58 -10.02 -9.62
CA LEU A 23 11.86 -10.58 -10.94
C LEU A 23 11.67 -12.10 -10.96
N PHE A 24 12.18 -12.81 -9.96
CA PHE A 24 12.05 -14.27 -9.84
C PHE A 24 10.58 -14.69 -9.74
N PHE A 25 9.79 -14.05 -8.87
CA PHE A 25 8.36 -14.26 -8.78
C PHE A 25 7.64 -13.87 -10.07
N SER A 26 8.03 -12.77 -10.72
CA SER A 26 7.46 -12.38 -12.02
C SER A 26 7.71 -13.43 -13.11
N ILE A 27 8.89 -14.05 -13.13
CA ILE A 27 9.23 -15.14 -14.07
C ILE A 27 8.41 -16.40 -13.73
N LEU A 28 8.30 -16.77 -12.45
CA LEU A 28 7.47 -17.90 -12.02
C LEU A 28 5.99 -17.70 -12.34
N ILE A 29 5.47 -16.48 -12.17
CA ILE A 29 4.09 -16.11 -12.52
C ILE A 29 3.88 -16.16 -14.03
N ARG A 30 4.83 -15.67 -14.84
CA ARG A 30 4.73 -15.74 -16.32
C ARG A 30 4.74 -17.17 -16.84
N LYS A 31 5.46 -18.09 -16.19
CA LYS A 31 5.57 -19.49 -16.61
C LYS A 31 4.32 -20.31 -16.27
N ASN A 32 3.53 -19.84 -15.30
CA ASN A 32 2.25 -20.43 -14.91
C ASN A 32 1.11 -19.51 -15.37
N HIS A 33 0.57 -19.73 -16.57
CA HIS A 33 -0.61 -18.99 -17.09
C HIS A 33 -1.80 -18.98 -16.12
N ARG A 34 -1.88 -19.93 -15.18
CA ARG A 34 -2.89 -20.00 -14.11
C ARG A 34 -2.75 -18.96 -13.00
N MET A 35 -1.63 -18.22 -12.92
CA MET A 35 -1.41 -17.18 -11.90
C MET A 35 -1.60 -15.76 -12.44
N HIS A 36 -1.92 -15.59 -13.73
CA HIS A 36 -2.28 -14.27 -14.23
C HIS A 36 -3.75 -14.04 -14.00
N SER A 37 -4.09 -13.05 -13.17
CA SER A 37 -5.46 -12.58 -13.04
C SER A 37 -5.95 -12.12 -14.41
N GLU A 38 -6.98 -12.78 -14.92
CA GLU A 38 -7.62 -12.37 -16.18
C GLU A 38 -8.66 -11.29 -15.87
N TYR A 39 -8.52 -10.14 -16.54
CA TYR A 39 -9.45 -9.03 -16.40
C TYR A 39 -10.18 -8.83 -17.73
N ASP A 40 -11.50 -8.66 -17.66
CA ASP A 40 -12.27 -8.26 -18.82
C ASP A 40 -11.99 -6.78 -19.21
N GLU A 41 -12.52 -6.36 -20.36
CA GLU A 41 -12.33 -4.99 -20.86
C GLU A 41 -12.90 -3.92 -19.89
N ARG A 42 -13.99 -4.24 -19.17
CA ARG A 42 -14.60 -3.33 -18.20
C ARG A 42 -13.68 -3.14 -16.99
N GLN A 43 -13.14 -4.22 -16.45
CA GLN A 43 -12.20 -4.22 -15.34
C GLN A 43 -10.90 -3.52 -15.72
N LYS A 44 -10.36 -3.72 -16.93
CA LYS A 44 -9.18 -2.97 -17.42
C LYS A 44 -9.43 -1.46 -17.45
N LEU A 45 -10.59 -1.01 -17.94
CA LEU A 45 -10.96 0.40 -17.96
C LEU A 45 -11.09 0.98 -16.55
N ILE A 46 -11.73 0.25 -15.64
CA ILE A 46 -11.82 0.63 -14.22
C ILE A 46 -10.44 0.75 -13.60
N ARG A 47 -9.53 -0.18 -13.90
CA ARG A 47 -8.17 -0.14 -13.40
C ARG A 47 -7.38 1.05 -13.93
N ALA A 48 -7.53 1.40 -15.21
CA ALA A 48 -6.92 2.60 -15.78
C ALA A 48 -7.42 3.88 -15.08
N LYS A 49 -8.74 3.97 -14.82
CA LYS A 49 -9.32 5.09 -14.07
C LYS A 49 -8.81 5.13 -12.63
N GLY A 50 -8.79 4.00 -11.91
CA GLY A 50 -8.29 3.95 -10.54
C GLY A 50 -6.80 4.28 -10.43
N LYS A 51 -5.96 3.88 -11.40
CA LYS A 51 -4.56 4.34 -11.49
C LYS A 51 -4.47 5.86 -11.59
N SER A 52 -5.33 6.46 -12.41
CA SER A 52 -5.37 7.92 -12.60
C SER A 52 -5.82 8.63 -11.32
N VAL A 53 -6.83 8.09 -10.62
CA VAL A 53 -7.26 8.59 -9.29
C VAL A 53 -6.11 8.51 -8.29
N GLY A 54 -5.46 7.37 -8.17
CA GLY A 54 -4.34 7.19 -7.23
C GLY A 54 -3.16 8.10 -7.53
N PHE A 55 -2.81 8.26 -8.81
CA PHE A 55 -1.77 9.20 -9.22
C PHE A 55 -2.15 10.64 -8.85
N MET A 56 -3.40 11.05 -9.06
CA MET A 56 -3.86 12.40 -8.73
C MET A 56 -3.83 12.65 -7.21
N VAL A 57 -4.26 11.68 -6.39
CA VAL A 57 -4.17 11.78 -4.92
C VAL A 57 -2.73 11.95 -4.45
N MET A 58 -1.81 11.14 -5.00
CA MET A 58 -0.38 11.25 -4.68
C MET A 58 0.19 12.61 -5.10
N LEU A 59 -0.15 13.10 -6.30
CA LEU A 59 0.31 14.39 -6.81
C LEU A 59 -0.18 15.53 -5.93
N VAL A 60 -1.47 15.55 -5.57
CA VAL A 60 -2.05 16.55 -4.66
C VAL A 60 -1.36 16.52 -3.31
N TYR A 61 -1.14 15.33 -2.74
CA TYR A 61 -0.42 15.19 -1.48
C TYR A 61 0.99 15.78 -1.56
N TYR A 62 1.76 15.46 -2.61
CA TYR A 62 3.11 16.02 -2.77
C TYR A 62 3.12 17.51 -3.09
N ALA A 63 2.12 18.03 -3.80
CA ALA A 63 1.98 19.46 -4.01
C ALA A 63 1.73 20.19 -2.69
N ILE A 64 0.85 19.66 -1.83
CA ILE A 64 0.62 20.19 -0.48
C ILE A 64 1.91 20.12 0.34
N LEU A 65 2.60 18.97 0.33
CA LEU A 65 3.85 18.80 1.05
C LEU A 65 4.92 19.81 0.60
N ALA A 66 5.07 20.02 -0.72
CA ALA A 66 5.99 20.99 -1.28
C ALA A 66 5.65 22.43 -0.86
N LEU A 67 4.36 22.79 -0.82
CA LEU A 67 3.92 24.09 -0.31
C LEU A 67 4.24 24.26 1.17
N LEU A 68 3.98 23.25 1.99
CA LEU A 68 4.30 23.30 3.42
C LEU A 68 5.80 23.49 3.66
N ILE A 69 6.64 22.82 2.87
CA ILE A 69 8.11 23.02 2.91
C ILE A 69 8.49 24.43 2.46
N LEU A 70 7.86 24.96 1.39
CA LEU A 70 8.13 26.31 0.88
C LEU A 70 7.82 27.40 1.92
N PHE A 71 6.79 27.20 2.74
CA PHE A 71 6.38 28.12 3.81
C PHE A 71 7.04 27.81 5.17
N ASP A 72 8.07 26.96 5.21
CA ASP A 72 8.79 26.54 6.42
C ASP A 72 7.88 25.99 7.53
N VAL A 73 6.78 25.35 7.14
CA VAL A 73 5.86 24.70 8.07
C VAL A 73 6.49 23.39 8.53
N ARG A 74 6.84 23.32 9.82
CA ARG A 74 7.40 22.10 10.42
C ARG A 74 6.31 21.03 10.58
N ILE A 75 6.47 19.93 9.87
CA ILE A 75 5.66 18.72 10.03
C ILE A 75 6.45 17.75 10.92
N PRO A 76 5.88 17.24 12.03
CA PRO A 76 6.56 16.34 12.96
C PRO A 76 6.64 14.91 12.40
N MET A 77 7.24 14.75 11.22
CA MET A 77 7.51 13.46 10.58
C MET A 77 8.88 13.49 9.92
N TYR A 78 9.50 12.33 9.75
CA TYR A 78 10.69 12.21 8.93
C TYR A 78 10.36 12.35 7.43
N THR A 79 11.26 12.92 6.64
CA THR A 79 11.06 13.15 5.19
C THR A 79 10.75 11.85 4.44
N ASP A 80 11.44 10.77 4.75
CA ASP A 80 11.20 9.44 4.16
C ASP A 80 9.78 8.94 4.46
N THR A 81 9.31 9.14 5.68
CA THR A 81 7.98 8.77 6.18
C THR A 81 6.92 9.60 5.46
N MET A 82 7.14 10.91 5.30
CA MET A 82 6.22 11.79 4.55
C MET A 82 6.08 11.33 3.09
N LEU A 83 7.18 10.96 2.43
CA LEU A 83 7.14 10.48 1.05
C LEU A 83 6.40 9.13 0.94
N LEU A 84 6.69 8.19 1.85
CA LEU A 84 6.01 6.90 1.87
C LEU A 84 4.49 7.03 2.09
N VAL A 85 4.06 7.94 2.96
CA VAL A 85 2.63 8.22 3.15
C VAL A 85 1.97 8.68 1.85
N GLY A 86 2.64 9.52 1.06
CA GLY A 86 2.12 9.94 -0.25
C GLY A 86 1.92 8.78 -1.22
N ILE A 87 2.91 7.88 -1.31
CA ILE A 87 2.82 6.65 -2.12
C ILE A 87 1.65 5.78 -1.63
N MET A 88 1.52 5.59 -0.32
CA MET A 88 0.46 4.78 0.28
C MET A 88 -0.93 5.36 0.03
N LEU A 89 -1.11 6.67 0.13
CA LEU A 89 -2.38 7.34 -0.19
C LEU A 89 -2.73 7.17 -1.67
N GLY A 90 -1.77 7.30 -2.58
CA GLY A 90 -1.98 7.08 -4.01
C GLY A 90 -2.33 5.63 -4.35
N ALA A 91 -1.51 4.68 -3.90
CA ALA A 91 -1.75 3.26 -4.12
C ALA A 91 -3.04 2.78 -3.44
N GLY A 92 -3.29 3.22 -2.21
CA GLY A 92 -4.47 2.89 -1.42
C GLY A 92 -5.75 3.41 -2.07
N SER A 93 -5.78 4.67 -2.50
CA SER A 93 -6.96 5.23 -3.20
C SER A 93 -7.25 4.53 -4.52
N ALA A 94 -6.21 4.16 -5.29
CA ALA A 94 -6.38 3.33 -6.49
C ALA A 94 -6.96 1.95 -6.16
N ALA A 95 -6.43 1.29 -5.13
CA ALA A 95 -6.91 -0.01 -4.67
C ALA A 95 -8.37 0.06 -4.18
N ILE A 96 -8.73 1.11 -3.41
CA ILE A 96 -10.11 1.34 -2.95
C ILE A 96 -11.02 1.48 -4.16
N TYR A 97 -10.61 2.26 -5.16
CA TYR A 97 -11.36 2.40 -6.41
C TYR A 97 -11.57 1.04 -7.09
N TYR A 98 -10.54 0.20 -7.21
CA TYR A 98 -10.70 -1.14 -7.79
C TYR A 98 -11.69 -2.00 -7.01
N SER A 99 -11.64 -1.97 -5.68
CA SER A 99 -12.56 -2.73 -4.81
C SER A 99 -14.00 -2.23 -4.91
N LEU A 100 -14.19 -0.92 -5.09
CA LEU A 100 -15.51 -0.30 -5.27
C LEU A 100 -16.12 -0.55 -6.66
N TYR A 101 -15.34 -0.96 -7.64
CA TYR A 101 -15.85 -1.21 -8.99
C TYR A 101 -15.62 -2.65 -9.45
N ASP A 102 -15.33 -3.57 -8.53
CA ASP A 102 -15.14 -5.00 -8.77
C ASP A 102 -14.06 -5.33 -9.82
N ALA A 103 -12.98 -4.56 -9.75
CA ALA A 103 -11.79 -4.74 -10.59
C ALA A 103 -10.53 -5.02 -9.76
N TYR A 104 -10.69 -5.33 -8.47
CA TYR A 104 -9.58 -5.66 -7.58
C TYR A 104 -9.08 -7.09 -7.81
N ALA A 105 -10.00 -8.05 -7.92
CA ALA A 105 -9.71 -9.44 -8.24
C ALA A 105 -10.00 -9.70 -9.72
N GLY A 106 -9.19 -10.53 -10.38
CA GLY A 106 -9.49 -11.01 -11.73
C GLY A 106 -10.61 -12.03 -11.74
N MET A 107 -11.16 -12.32 -12.91
CA MET A 107 -12.25 -13.27 -13.12
C MET A 107 -11.93 -14.69 -12.65
N ASN A 108 -10.65 -15.07 -12.70
CA ASN A 108 -10.14 -16.38 -12.26
C ASN A 108 -9.65 -16.38 -10.80
N ASP A 109 -9.72 -15.24 -10.12
CA ASP A 109 -9.26 -15.13 -8.74
C ASP A 109 -10.37 -15.49 -7.74
N ASN A 110 -9.95 -16.08 -6.62
CA ASN A 110 -10.86 -16.27 -5.50
C ASN A 110 -10.92 -14.98 -4.65
N ALA A 111 -11.83 -14.07 -5.01
CA ALA A 111 -12.03 -12.78 -4.33
C ALA A 111 -12.28 -12.93 -2.81
N LYS A 112 -12.95 -14.01 -2.39
CA LYS A 112 -13.15 -14.33 -0.97
C LYS A 112 -11.83 -14.67 -0.28
N ARG A 113 -10.97 -15.49 -0.89
CA ARG A 113 -9.66 -15.81 -0.35
C ARG A 113 -8.76 -14.58 -0.28
N LEU A 114 -8.73 -13.77 -1.34
CA LEU A 114 -7.94 -12.54 -1.39
C LEU A 114 -8.35 -11.55 -0.31
N SER A 115 -9.66 -11.36 -0.12
CA SER A 115 -10.17 -10.45 0.92
C SER A 115 -9.87 -10.93 2.34
N ILE A 116 -9.97 -12.23 2.63
CA ILE A 116 -9.59 -12.80 3.94
C ILE A 116 -8.08 -12.58 4.19
N ILE A 117 -7.23 -12.83 3.21
CA ILE A 117 -5.78 -12.62 3.33
C ILE A 117 -5.49 -11.13 3.57
N ALA A 118 -6.13 -10.23 2.83
CA ALA A 118 -5.96 -8.79 3.01
C ALA A 118 -6.37 -8.33 4.42
N VAL A 119 -7.51 -8.81 4.94
CA VAL A 119 -7.92 -8.51 6.32
C VAL A 119 -6.89 -9.04 7.34
N ALA A 120 -6.43 -10.29 7.18
CA ALA A 120 -5.49 -10.90 8.11
C ALA A 120 -4.13 -10.18 8.13
N VAL A 121 -3.55 -9.93 6.95
CA VAL A 121 -2.26 -9.23 6.80
C VAL A 121 -2.39 -7.78 7.25
N GLY A 122 -3.45 -7.08 6.81
CA GLY A 122 -3.68 -5.69 7.18
C GLY A 122 -3.86 -5.51 8.70
N ALA A 123 -4.62 -6.41 9.34
CA ALA A 123 -4.76 -6.40 10.80
C ALA A 123 -3.41 -6.65 11.49
N PHE A 124 -2.67 -7.66 11.05
CA PHE A 124 -1.36 -7.98 11.60
C PHE A 124 -0.38 -6.80 11.51
N ASP A 125 -0.22 -6.22 10.31
CA ASP A 125 0.65 -5.06 10.09
C ASP A 125 0.21 -3.84 10.89
N PHE A 126 -1.11 -3.62 11.00
CA PHE A 126 -1.67 -2.54 11.81
C PHE A 126 -1.29 -2.69 13.29
N PHE A 127 -1.49 -3.88 13.87
CA PHE A 127 -1.17 -4.13 15.27
C PHE A 127 0.33 -4.12 15.56
N VAL A 128 1.15 -4.67 14.66
CA VAL A 128 2.62 -4.58 14.77
C VAL A 128 3.07 -3.13 14.70
N GLY A 129 2.54 -2.34 13.77
CA GLY A 129 2.82 -0.91 13.68
C GLY A 129 2.43 -0.16 14.96
N LEU A 130 1.22 -0.42 15.47
CA LEU A 130 0.72 0.18 16.70
C LEU A 130 1.59 -0.19 17.91
N GLN A 131 1.98 -1.46 18.04
CA GLN A 131 2.86 -1.93 19.12
C GLN A 131 4.23 -1.25 19.04
N ASN A 132 4.79 -1.10 17.83
CA ASN A 132 6.06 -0.38 17.63
C ASN A 132 5.93 1.09 18.04
N MET A 133 4.83 1.75 17.68
CA MET A 133 4.56 3.13 18.11
C MET A 133 4.39 3.26 19.63
N MET A 134 3.81 2.26 20.29
CA MET A 134 3.67 2.26 21.75
C MET A 134 4.99 1.98 22.46
N SER A 135 5.84 1.11 21.90
CA SER A 135 7.10 0.68 22.50
C SER A 135 8.21 1.72 22.34
N ASP A 136 8.31 2.35 21.17
CA ASP A 136 9.33 3.36 20.85
C ASP A 136 8.91 4.80 21.22
N HIS A 137 7.80 4.94 21.96
CA HIS A 137 7.04 6.17 22.15
C HIS A 137 6.40 6.70 20.84
N PHE A 138 5.18 7.23 20.93
CA PHE A 138 4.43 7.72 19.77
C PHE A 138 5.16 8.86 19.05
N VAL A 139 5.84 9.69 19.85
CA VAL A 139 6.70 10.78 19.42
C VAL A 139 8.07 10.49 20.00
N ASP A 140 9.08 10.53 19.16
CA ASP A 140 10.46 10.27 19.57
C ASP A 140 11.09 11.47 20.32
N SER A 141 12.33 11.29 20.76
CA SER A 141 13.10 12.32 21.46
C SER A 141 13.36 13.59 20.64
N HIS A 142 13.15 13.54 19.32
CA HIS A 142 13.28 14.69 18.41
C HIS A 142 11.95 15.39 18.14
N GLY A 143 10.85 14.96 18.78
CA GLY A 143 9.52 15.51 18.54
C GLY A 143 8.90 15.03 17.23
N MET A 144 9.43 13.96 16.62
CA MET A 144 8.93 13.39 15.37
C MET A 144 8.02 12.20 15.64
N LEU A 145 7.02 11.99 14.80
CA LEU A 145 6.21 10.78 14.84
C LEU A 145 7.08 9.55 14.59
N SER A 146 6.86 8.53 15.42
CA SER A 146 7.55 7.25 15.28
C SER A 146 7.33 6.66 13.89
N ARG A 147 8.39 6.05 13.34
CA ARG A 147 8.36 5.36 12.04
C ARG A 147 7.36 4.21 11.99
N GLY A 148 6.92 3.71 13.15
CA GLY A 148 5.83 2.74 13.25
C GLY A 148 4.54 3.19 12.56
N ILE A 149 4.34 4.50 12.39
CA ILE A 149 3.18 5.06 11.69
C ILE A 149 3.05 4.56 10.23
N VAL A 150 4.17 4.24 9.58
CA VAL A 150 4.17 3.72 8.21
C VAL A 150 3.50 2.34 8.16
N ASN A 151 3.86 1.44 9.08
CA ASN A 151 3.26 0.11 9.17
C ASN A 151 1.80 0.20 9.61
N THR A 152 1.49 1.08 10.58
CA THR A 152 0.12 1.29 11.03
C THR A 152 -0.77 1.80 9.89
N LEU A 153 -0.32 2.78 9.11
CA LEU A 153 -1.08 3.31 7.97
C LEU A 153 -1.24 2.26 6.86
N LEU A 154 -0.17 1.57 6.50
CA LEU A 154 -0.22 0.54 5.47
C LEU A 154 -1.16 -0.61 5.86
N GLY A 155 -1.00 -1.12 7.08
CA GLY A 155 -1.86 -2.16 7.63
C GLY A 155 -3.33 -1.72 7.67
N GLY A 156 -3.58 -0.48 8.10
CA GLY A 156 -4.92 0.11 8.11
C GLY A 156 -5.56 0.19 6.73
N ILE A 157 -4.83 0.67 5.72
CA ILE A 157 -5.31 0.72 4.33
C ILE A 157 -5.65 -0.68 3.82
N VAL A 158 -4.74 -1.64 3.98
CA VAL A 158 -4.93 -3.03 3.51
C VAL A 158 -6.08 -3.71 4.24
N PHE A 159 -6.23 -3.46 5.55
CA PHE A 159 -7.34 -3.95 6.36
C PHE A 159 -8.69 -3.42 5.85
N ILE A 160 -8.79 -2.11 5.64
CA ILE A 160 -10.00 -1.46 5.12
C ILE A 160 -10.35 -2.00 3.73
N LEU A 161 -9.35 -2.18 2.85
CA LEU A 161 -9.54 -2.79 1.52
C LEU A 161 -10.14 -4.19 1.61
N GLY A 162 -9.57 -5.04 2.48
CA GLY A 162 -10.10 -6.38 2.73
C GLY A 162 -11.56 -6.35 3.21
N MET A 163 -11.89 -5.44 4.13
CA MET A 163 -13.26 -5.26 4.63
C MET A 163 -14.23 -4.81 3.52
N ILE A 164 -13.84 -3.83 2.69
CA ILE A 164 -14.65 -3.36 1.55
C ILE A 164 -14.96 -4.53 0.62
N MET A 165 -13.95 -5.36 0.30
CA MET A 165 -14.13 -6.52 -0.56
C MET A 165 -15.07 -7.57 0.04
N ILE A 166 -14.99 -7.84 1.35
CA ILE A 166 -15.90 -8.77 2.02
C ILE A 166 -17.34 -8.27 1.94
N VAL A 167 -17.58 -7.01 2.29
CA VAL A 167 -18.92 -6.41 2.29
C VAL A 167 -19.51 -6.41 0.88
N ARG A 168 -18.70 -6.09 -0.14
CA ARG A 168 -19.08 -6.15 -1.55
C ARG A 168 -19.48 -7.55 -2.00
N ASN A 169 -18.62 -8.54 -1.74
CA ASN A 169 -18.89 -9.93 -2.09
C ASN A 169 -20.15 -10.46 -1.41
N TRP A 170 -20.46 -10.00 -0.19
CA TRP A 170 -21.68 -10.38 0.50
C TRP A 170 -22.93 -9.77 -0.14
N LYS A 171 -22.88 -8.49 -0.55
CA LYS A 171 -23.99 -7.81 -1.25
C LYS A 171 -24.32 -8.44 -2.59
N MET A 172 -23.33 -8.72 -3.44
CA MET A 172 -23.60 -9.31 -4.76
C MET A 172 -24.28 -10.68 -4.65
N LYS A 173 -23.90 -11.48 -3.64
CA LYS A 173 -24.54 -12.78 -3.39
C LYS A 173 -26.02 -12.66 -2.98
N HIS A 174 -26.45 -11.53 -2.42
CA HIS A 174 -27.86 -11.28 -2.05
C HIS A 174 -28.67 -10.64 -3.18
N GLU A 175 -28.03 -10.00 -4.15
CA GLU A 175 -28.70 -9.44 -5.33
C GLU A 175 -28.97 -10.51 -6.40
N GLU A 176 -28.21 -11.61 -6.38
CA GLU A 176 -28.36 -12.75 -7.30
C GLU A 176 -29.31 -13.85 -6.80
N SER A 177 -29.80 -13.76 -5.55
CA SER A 177 -30.71 -14.74 -4.91
C SER A 177 -32.15 -14.26 -4.86
#